data_AF-A0A947JYU0-F1
#
_entry.id   AF-A0A947JYU0-F1
#
_cell.length_a   1.000
_cell.length_b   1.000
_cell.length_c   1.000
_cell.angle_alpha   90.00
_cell.angle_beta   90.00
_cell.angle_gamma   90.00
#
_symmetry.space_group_name_H-M   'P 1'
#
loop_
_entity.id
_entity.type
_entity.pdbx_description
1 polymer ?
#
loop_
_entity_poly.entity_id
_entity_poly.type
_entity_poly.pdbx_seq_one_letter_code
_entity_poly.pdbx_strand_id
1 'polypeptide(L)'
;MLSTLILTAGAVLAMAQQSSQNVTALYPEDRETWVLEYPAVIAPYVEDYYSCLKGGSYAIGAGREFEGQYREDIPRCAEEASSFEQQAAERLSASASGRDMTQGDVARIFETVRRVHVARGRSLDQTIGTNLRASEATRAANGEGSAIAAETRACVDRIRALVQRRDGFVAESSAEIEARYAKEEFTDEDRAAFANWTNEVSRFAGMIALERSRCPASDYVELTADTVADEAPTSSHEDG
;
A
#
# COMPACT_ATOMS: atom_id res chain seq x y z
N MET A 1 45.62 -4.46 -36.94
CA MET A 1 45.93 -4.95 -35.58
C MET A 1 44.69 -4.80 -34.73
N LEU A 2 44.28 -5.92 -34.12
CA LEU A 2 43.36 -6.11 -32.99
C LEU A 2 41.94 -5.50 -33.04
N SER A 3 41.02 -6.38 -33.46
CA SER A 3 39.70 -6.57 -32.88
C SER A 3 39.79 -6.89 -31.38
N THR A 4 39.15 -6.15 -30.49
CA THR A 4 38.59 -6.67 -29.21
C THR A 4 37.66 -5.64 -28.56
N LEU A 5 36.64 -6.13 -27.84
CA LEU A 5 35.72 -5.43 -26.91
C LEU A 5 34.33 -5.06 -27.45
N ILE A 6 33.56 -6.08 -27.83
CA ILE A 6 32.10 -6.10 -27.66
C ILE A 6 31.82 -7.26 -26.70
N LEU A 7 31.72 -7.04 -25.38
CA LEU A 7 31.22 -8.09 -24.45
C LEU A 7 31.00 -7.62 -22.99
N THR A 8 30.33 -6.49 -22.74
CA THR A 8 29.89 -6.17 -21.35
C THR A 8 28.66 -5.28 -21.32
N ALA A 9 27.52 -5.73 -21.86
CA ALA A 9 26.23 -5.05 -21.64
C ALA A 9 25.06 -6.00 -21.28
N GLY A 10 25.30 -7.31 -21.21
CA GLY A 10 24.23 -8.30 -20.96
C GLY A 10 23.97 -8.64 -19.49
N ALA A 11 24.90 -8.34 -18.57
CA ALA A 11 24.81 -8.84 -17.19
C ALA A 11 23.98 -7.95 -16.24
N VAL A 12 23.76 -6.68 -16.58
CA VAL A 12 23.04 -5.75 -15.69
C VAL A 12 21.51 -5.90 -15.77
N LEU A 13 20.99 -6.43 -16.88
CA LEU A 13 19.54 -6.60 -17.04
C LEU A 13 18.97 -7.81 -16.28
N ALA A 14 19.82 -8.79 -15.93
CA ALA A 14 19.37 -10.01 -15.25
C ALA A 14 19.17 -9.81 -13.73
N MET A 15 19.76 -8.78 -13.12
CA MET A 15 19.63 -8.51 -11.67
C MET A 15 18.49 -7.54 -11.32
N ALA A 16 17.88 -6.88 -12.31
CA ALA A 16 16.71 -6.01 -12.09
C ALA A 16 15.39 -6.77 -11.94
N GLN A 17 15.39 -8.11 -12.08
CA GLN A 17 14.16 -8.92 -11.98
C GLN A 17 13.96 -9.62 -10.62
N GLN A 18 14.83 -9.36 -9.63
CA GLN A 18 14.76 -10.02 -8.32
C GLN A 18 14.59 -9.02 -7.17
N SER A 19 13.48 -8.26 -7.11
CA SER A 19 12.99 -7.70 -5.82
C SER A 19 11.58 -7.08 -5.84
N SER A 20 10.73 -7.32 -6.84
CA SER A 20 9.29 -7.22 -6.56
C SER A 20 8.86 -8.51 -5.86
N GLN A 21 9.23 -8.67 -4.59
CA GLN A 21 8.46 -9.56 -3.72
C GLN A 21 7.10 -8.90 -3.55
N ASN A 22 6.26 -8.99 -4.58
CA ASN A 22 4.85 -8.72 -4.44
C ASN A 22 4.39 -9.66 -3.33
N VAL A 23 3.94 -9.11 -2.21
CA VAL A 23 3.25 -9.86 -1.17
C VAL A 23 2.02 -10.45 -1.84
N THR A 24 2.21 -11.66 -2.35
CA THR A 24 1.17 -12.39 -3.04
C THR A 24 0.39 -13.05 -1.91
N ALA A 25 -0.83 -12.58 -1.70
CA ALA A 25 -1.73 -13.22 -0.74
C ALA A 25 -1.74 -14.72 -1.05
N LEU A 26 -1.41 -15.56 -0.07
CA LEU A 26 -1.54 -17.00 -0.21
C LEU A 26 -3.04 -17.29 -0.33
N TYR A 27 -3.47 -17.62 -1.55
CA TYR A 27 -4.82 -18.06 -1.85
C TYR A 27 -5.02 -19.44 -1.23
N PRO A 28 -5.92 -19.62 -0.25
CA PRO A 28 -6.36 -20.96 0.12
C PRO A 28 -6.99 -21.58 -1.13
N GLU A 29 -6.57 -22.79 -1.51
CA GLU A 29 -7.07 -23.49 -2.73
C GLU A 29 -8.54 -23.90 -2.65
N ASP A 30 -9.28 -23.43 -1.65
CA ASP A 30 -10.71 -23.62 -1.57
C ASP A 30 -11.42 -22.70 -2.59
N ARG A 31 -11.92 -23.33 -3.66
CA ARG A 31 -12.76 -22.68 -4.68
C ARG A 31 -14.08 -22.14 -4.11
N GLU A 32 -14.50 -22.56 -2.92
CA GLU A 32 -15.76 -22.15 -2.28
C GLU A 32 -15.64 -20.85 -1.46
N THR A 33 -14.43 -20.37 -1.11
CA THR A 33 -14.30 -19.24 -0.15
C THR A 33 -13.96 -17.87 -0.75
N TRP A 34 -13.57 -17.78 -2.03
CA TRP A 34 -13.10 -16.51 -2.63
C TRP A 34 -13.66 -16.20 -4.01
N VAL A 35 -14.30 -17.16 -4.67
CA VAL A 35 -14.92 -16.96 -5.98
C VAL A 35 -16.41 -16.73 -5.77
N LEU A 36 -16.82 -15.46 -5.84
CA LEU A 36 -18.23 -15.09 -5.75
C LEU A 36 -18.84 -15.18 -7.16
N GLU A 37 -19.68 -16.18 -7.39
CA GLU A 37 -20.43 -16.30 -8.63
C GLU A 37 -21.72 -15.48 -8.55
N TYR A 38 -21.94 -14.63 -9.55
CA TYR A 38 -23.17 -13.85 -9.69
C TYR A 38 -23.48 -13.57 -11.17
N PRO A 39 -24.74 -13.28 -11.50
CA PRO A 39 -25.14 -12.95 -12.87
C PRO A 39 -24.38 -11.73 -13.38
N ALA A 40 -23.94 -11.78 -14.63
CA ALA A 40 -23.22 -10.68 -15.28
C ALA A 40 -23.99 -9.35 -15.24
N VAL A 41 -25.33 -9.40 -15.15
CA VAL A 41 -26.19 -8.20 -15.11
C VAL A 41 -26.00 -7.36 -13.84
N ILE A 42 -25.54 -7.96 -12.74
CA ILE A 42 -25.28 -7.24 -11.47
C ILE A 42 -23.80 -6.99 -11.21
N ALA A 43 -22.92 -7.47 -12.08
CA ALA A 43 -21.47 -7.34 -11.92
C ALA A 43 -20.98 -5.89 -11.74
N PRO A 44 -21.46 -4.89 -12.50
CA PRO A 44 -20.99 -3.51 -12.33
C PRO A 44 -21.20 -2.97 -10.91
N TYR A 45 -22.34 -3.28 -10.28
CA TYR A 45 -22.64 -2.82 -8.92
C TYR A 45 -21.76 -3.48 -7.85
N VAL A 46 -21.41 -4.75 -8.05
CA VAL A 46 -20.47 -5.46 -7.18
C VAL A 46 -19.06 -4.91 -7.35
N GLU A 47 -18.64 -4.59 -8.58
CA GLU A 47 -17.35 -3.97 -8.88
C GLU A 47 -17.22 -2.55 -8.31
N ASP A 48 -18.29 -1.75 -8.40
CA ASP A 48 -18.34 -0.42 -7.81
C ASP A 48 -18.22 -0.48 -6.29
N TYR A 49 -18.89 -1.46 -5.65
CA TYR A 49 -18.72 -1.67 -4.21
C TYR A 49 -17.29 -2.08 -3.83
N TYR A 50 -16.68 -3.00 -4.58
CA TYR A 50 -15.27 -3.33 -4.40
C TYR A 50 -14.35 -2.13 -4.57
N SER A 51 -14.69 -1.21 -5.48
CA SER A 51 -13.93 0.01 -5.72
C SER A 51 -14.01 0.96 -4.53
N CYS A 52 -15.20 1.12 -3.93
CA CYS A 52 -15.33 1.87 -2.68
C CYS A 52 -14.48 1.26 -1.56
N LEU A 53 -14.57 -0.07 -1.37
CA LEU A 53 -13.83 -0.78 -0.32
C LEU A 53 -12.32 -0.62 -0.49
N LYS A 54 -11.79 -0.61 -1.72
CA LYS A 54 -10.36 -0.46 -2.01
C LYS A 54 -9.86 1.00 -2.03
N GLY A 55 -10.77 1.97 -2.01
CA GLY A 55 -10.42 3.40 -2.12
C GLY A 55 -9.68 3.98 -0.91
N GLY A 56 -9.55 3.22 0.19
CA GLY A 56 -8.85 3.64 1.40
C GLY A 56 -7.33 3.76 1.18
N SER A 57 -6.71 4.77 1.81
CA SER A 57 -5.26 4.81 1.97
C SER A 57 -4.88 4.03 3.22
N TYR A 58 -4.19 2.90 3.06
CA TYR A 58 -3.85 2.02 4.18
C TYR A 58 -2.48 2.36 4.75
N ALA A 59 -2.42 2.57 6.07
CA ALA A 59 -1.19 2.73 6.83
C ALA A 59 -0.99 1.47 7.69
N ILE A 60 0.07 0.71 7.41
CA ILE A 60 0.39 -0.52 8.14
C ILE A 60 1.54 -0.22 9.09
N GLY A 61 1.40 -0.63 10.36
CA GLY A 61 2.39 -0.39 11.41
C GLY A 61 1.84 0.20 12.70
N ALA A 62 2.64 0.12 13.77
CA ALA A 62 2.27 0.57 15.13
C ALA A 62 0.96 -0.04 15.66
N GLY A 63 0.75 -1.35 15.44
CA GLY A 63 -0.48 -2.06 15.84
C GLY A 63 -1.66 -1.87 14.89
N ARG A 64 -1.47 -1.18 13.75
CA ARG A 64 -2.47 -1.11 12.67
C ARG A 64 -2.31 -2.30 11.72
N GLU A 65 -3.37 -3.09 11.65
CA GLU A 65 -3.48 -4.30 10.82
C GLU A 65 -4.38 -4.04 9.60
N PHE A 66 -4.18 -4.79 8.52
CA PHE A 66 -5.04 -4.75 7.34
C PHE A 66 -6.47 -5.17 7.70
N GLU A 67 -6.65 -6.20 8.52
CA GLU A 67 -7.97 -6.63 8.97
C GLU A 67 -8.72 -5.49 9.68
N GLY A 68 -8.04 -4.72 10.52
CA GLY A 68 -8.61 -3.57 11.22
C GLY A 68 -9.11 -2.50 10.25
N GLN A 69 -8.24 -2.05 9.34
CA GLN A 69 -8.60 -1.02 8.36
C GLN A 69 -9.68 -1.49 7.38
N TYR A 70 -9.66 -2.75 6.98
CA TYR A 70 -10.70 -3.31 6.12
C TYR A 70 -12.05 -3.42 6.82
N ARG A 71 -12.09 -3.59 8.14
CA ARG A 71 -13.35 -3.47 8.90
C ARG A 71 -13.86 -2.05 8.94
N GLU A 72 -12.98 -1.04 8.94
CA GLU A 72 -13.35 0.39 8.90
C GLU A 72 -13.87 0.83 7.52
N ASP A 73 -13.45 0.16 6.44
CA ASP A 73 -13.99 0.41 5.10
C ASP A 73 -15.48 0.06 4.98
N ILE A 74 -15.96 -0.93 5.73
CA ILE A 74 -17.36 -1.38 5.68
C ILE A 74 -18.34 -0.25 6.06
N PRO A 75 -18.24 0.38 7.24
CA PRO A 75 -19.12 1.49 7.59
C PRO A 75 -18.88 2.73 6.73
N ARG A 76 -17.64 2.96 6.25
CA ARG A 76 -17.33 4.06 5.33
C ARG A 76 -18.10 3.95 4.01
N CYS A 77 -18.21 2.73 3.47
CA CYS A 77 -18.89 2.44 2.21
C CYS A 77 -20.35 2.00 2.36
N ALA A 78 -20.97 2.18 3.54
CA ALA A 78 -22.29 1.62 3.82
C ALA A 78 -23.41 2.25 2.98
N GLU A 79 -23.31 3.55 2.70
CA GLU A 79 -24.28 4.28 1.89
C GLU A 79 -24.21 3.83 0.42
N GLU A 80 -23.00 3.78 -0.16
CA GLU A 80 -22.81 3.28 -1.52
C GLU A 80 -23.22 1.80 -1.63
N ALA A 81 -22.90 0.97 -0.63
CA ALA A 81 -23.31 -0.43 -0.60
C ALA A 81 -24.83 -0.58 -0.71
N SER A 82 -25.60 0.17 0.10
CA SER A 82 -27.05 0.12 0.07
C SER A 82 -27.62 0.57 -1.28
N SER A 83 -27.03 1.61 -1.88
CA SER A 83 -27.44 2.12 -3.19
C SER A 83 -27.17 1.10 -4.30
N PHE A 84 -25.96 0.52 -4.34
CA PHE A 84 -25.58 -0.49 -5.32
C PHE A 84 -26.37 -1.78 -5.16
N GLU A 85 -26.66 -2.21 -3.93
CA GLU A 85 -27.47 -3.40 -3.65
C GLU A 85 -28.90 -3.22 -4.19
N GLN A 86 -29.52 -2.06 -3.96
CA GLN A 86 -30.85 -1.75 -4.48
C GLN A 86 -30.86 -1.73 -6.01
N GLN A 87 -29.92 -1.02 -6.63
CA GLN A 87 -29.83 -0.94 -8.09
C GLN A 87 -29.55 -2.31 -8.73
N ALA A 88 -28.71 -3.13 -8.11
CA ALA A 88 -28.47 -4.51 -8.53
C ALA A 88 -29.75 -5.37 -8.45
N ALA A 89 -30.51 -5.26 -7.36
CA ALA A 89 -31.77 -5.97 -7.18
C ALA A 89 -32.83 -5.56 -8.22
N GLU A 90 -32.98 -4.27 -8.49
CA GLU A 90 -33.86 -3.75 -9.54
C GLU A 90 -33.43 -4.27 -10.92
N ARG A 91 -32.14 -4.17 -11.24
CA ARG A 91 -31.60 -4.61 -12.52
C ARG A 91 -31.77 -6.12 -12.72
N LEU A 92 -31.55 -6.91 -11.68
CA LEU A 92 -31.76 -8.35 -11.69
C LEU A 92 -33.23 -8.68 -11.96
N SER A 93 -34.17 -8.01 -11.29
CA SER A 93 -35.61 -8.25 -11.45
C SER A 93 -36.12 -7.95 -12.87
N ALA A 94 -35.50 -6.97 -13.55
CA ALA A 94 -35.82 -6.61 -14.93
C ALA A 94 -35.16 -7.53 -15.98
N SER A 95 -34.32 -8.48 -15.55
CA SER A 95 -33.55 -9.37 -16.43
C SER A 95 -34.14 -10.78 -16.49
N ALA A 96 -33.77 -11.55 -17.52
CA ALA A 96 -34.14 -12.96 -17.63
C ALA A 96 -33.62 -13.82 -16.44
N SER A 97 -32.53 -13.37 -15.81
CA SER A 97 -31.89 -13.99 -14.64
C SER A 97 -32.63 -13.71 -13.32
N GLY A 98 -33.57 -12.77 -13.29
CA GLY A 98 -34.40 -12.49 -12.10
C GLY A 98 -35.38 -13.62 -11.73
N ARG A 99 -35.49 -14.66 -12.56
CA ARG A 99 -36.25 -15.88 -12.25
C ARG A 99 -35.47 -16.90 -11.43
N ASP A 100 -34.14 -16.86 -11.51
CA ASP A 100 -33.25 -17.84 -10.86
C ASP A 100 -32.60 -17.27 -9.59
N MET A 101 -32.65 -15.95 -9.41
CA MET A 101 -32.02 -15.24 -8.30
C MET A 101 -32.95 -14.15 -7.74
N THR A 102 -33.03 -14.08 -6.41
CA THR A 102 -33.90 -13.17 -5.67
C THR A 102 -33.15 -11.92 -5.19
N GLN A 103 -33.88 -10.90 -4.74
CA GLN A 103 -33.26 -9.74 -4.07
C GLN A 103 -32.47 -10.16 -2.81
N GLY A 104 -32.94 -11.19 -2.10
CA GLY A 104 -32.23 -11.74 -0.95
C GLY A 104 -30.90 -12.40 -1.31
N ASP A 105 -30.76 -12.92 -2.53
CA ASP A 105 -29.48 -13.41 -3.04
C ASP A 105 -28.50 -12.25 -3.30
N VAL A 106 -28.98 -11.13 -3.83
CA VAL A 106 -28.18 -9.92 -4.03
C VAL A 106 -27.65 -9.41 -2.68
N ALA A 107 -28.50 -9.33 -1.66
CA ALA A 107 -28.06 -8.97 -0.30
C ALA A 107 -26.97 -9.92 0.23
N ARG A 108 -27.12 -11.24 0.00
CA ARG A 108 -26.10 -12.24 0.38
C ARG A 108 -24.78 -12.06 -0.36
N ILE A 109 -24.82 -11.65 -1.64
CA ILE A 109 -23.63 -11.35 -2.44
C ILE A 109 -22.85 -10.19 -1.80
N PHE A 110 -23.50 -9.05 -1.54
CA PHE A 110 -22.86 -7.90 -0.92
C PHE A 110 -22.34 -8.20 0.49
N GLU A 111 -23.08 -8.99 1.26
CA GLU A 111 -22.64 -9.47 2.58
C GLU A 111 -21.42 -10.40 2.48
N THR A 112 -21.35 -11.23 1.44
CA THR A 112 -20.18 -12.07 1.18
C THR A 112 -18.97 -11.23 0.76
N VAL A 113 -19.16 -10.20 -0.07
CA VAL A 113 -18.11 -9.24 -0.43
C VAL A 113 -17.49 -8.61 0.83
N ARG A 114 -18.30 -8.18 1.80
CA ARG A 114 -17.82 -7.63 3.08
C ARG A 114 -16.96 -8.61 3.86
N ARG A 115 -17.44 -9.85 4.03
CA ARG A 115 -16.68 -10.90 4.74
C ARG A 115 -15.36 -11.21 4.03
N VAL A 116 -15.39 -11.32 2.71
CA VAL A 116 -14.21 -11.58 1.87
C VAL A 116 -13.20 -10.44 1.98
N HIS A 117 -13.66 -9.18 2.00
CA HIS A 117 -12.78 -8.02 2.21
C HIS A 117 -12.01 -8.15 3.51
N VAL A 118 -12.68 -8.29 4.65
CA VAL A 118 -12.04 -8.43 5.97
C VAL A 118 -11.12 -9.65 6.05
N ALA A 119 -11.57 -10.80 5.54
CA ALA A 119 -10.77 -12.02 5.52
C ALA A 119 -9.48 -11.86 4.70
N ARG A 120 -9.51 -11.09 3.61
CA ARG A 120 -8.32 -10.76 2.83
C ARG A 120 -7.33 -9.94 3.65
N GLY A 121 -7.82 -8.99 4.45
CA GLY A 121 -6.98 -8.22 5.37
C GLY A 121 -6.24 -9.13 6.35
N ARG A 122 -6.98 -10.05 6.99
CA ARG A 122 -6.41 -11.05 7.90
C ARG A 122 -5.34 -11.92 7.25
N SER A 123 -5.57 -12.35 6.01
CA SER A 123 -4.60 -13.16 5.25
C SER A 123 -3.30 -12.38 4.98
N LEU A 124 -3.41 -11.07 4.68
CA LEU A 124 -2.25 -10.20 4.53
C LEU A 124 -1.48 -10.05 5.85
N ASP A 125 -2.19 -9.82 6.96
CA ASP A 125 -1.60 -9.73 8.30
C ASP A 125 -0.83 -11.02 8.66
N GLN A 126 -1.41 -12.19 8.40
CA GLN A 126 -0.76 -13.48 8.64
C GLN A 126 0.48 -13.69 7.77
N THR A 127 0.42 -13.31 6.50
CA THR A 127 1.54 -13.46 5.55
C THR A 127 2.70 -12.57 5.99
N ILE A 128 2.43 -11.31 6.32
CA ILE A 128 3.44 -10.35 6.77
C ILE A 128 4.04 -10.78 8.11
N GLY A 129 3.20 -11.16 9.08
CA GLY A 129 3.65 -11.65 10.38
C GLY A 129 4.48 -12.94 10.28
N THR A 130 4.23 -13.80 9.30
CA THR A 130 5.03 -15.02 9.06
C THR A 130 6.38 -14.67 8.44
N ASN A 131 6.41 -13.78 7.45
CA ASN A 131 7.65 -13.33 6.81
C ASN A 131 8.57 -12.59 7.79
N LEU A 132 8.01 -11.74 8.66
CA LEU A 132 8.73 -11.06 9.73
C LEU A 132 9.46 -12.06 10.64
N ARG A 133 8.72 -13.02 11.21
CA ARG A 133 9.28 -14.05 12.10
C ARG A 133 10.34 -14.92 11.43
N ALA A 134 10.13 -15.29 10.15
CA ALA A 134 11.12 -16.05 9.39
C ALA A 134 12.41 -15.25 9.16
N SER A 135 12.30 -13.95 8.90
CA SER A 135 13.45 -13.06 8.73
C SER A 135 14.26 -12.91 10.03
N GLU A 136 13.59 -12.80 11.17
CA GLU A 136 14.22 -12.72 12.50
C GLU A 136 14.96 -14.00 12.86
N ALA A 137 14.32 -15.16 12.63
CA ALA A 137 14.93 -16.47 12.87
C ALA A 137 16.19 -16.69 12.01
N THR A 138 16.16 -16.26 10.74
CA THR A 138 17.30 -16.35 9.83
C THR A 138 18.44 -15.44 10.28
N ARG A 139 18.15 -14.21 10.71
CA ARG A 139 19.16 -13.27 11.25
C ARG A 139 19.82 -13.79 12.52
N ALA A 140 19.04 -14.40 13.42
CA ALA A 140 19.56 -14.99 14.65
C ALA A 140 20.49 -16.18 14.39
N ALA A 141 20.18 -17.01 13.38
CA ALA A 141 20.97 -18.20 13.04
C ALA A 141 22.35 -17.89 12.43
N ASN A 142 22.50 -16.76 11.72
CA ASN A 142 23.72 -16.45 10.98
C ASN A 142 24.75 -15.59 11.74
N GLY A 143 24.46 -15.10 12.95
CA GLY A 143 25.41 -14.27 13.73
C GLY A 143 25.76 -12.90 13.12
N GLU A 144 25.13 -12.53 12.01
CA GLU A 144 25.38 -11.31 11.22
C GLU A 144 24.67 -10.04 11.75
N GLY A 145 24.08 -10.12 12.95
CA GLY A 145 23.12 -9.12 13.44
C GLY A 145 23.65 -7.68 13.58
N SER A 146 24.96 -7.48 13.83
CA SER A 146 25.51 -6.14 14.15
C SER A 146 25.87 -5.29 12.92
N ALA A 147 26.60 -5.84 11.94
CA ALA A 147 27.03 -5.11 10.75
C ALA A 147 25.87 -4.89 9.77
N ILE A 148 25.01 -5.90 9.58
CA ILE A 148 23.79 -5.78 8.77
C ILE A 148 22.84 -4.77 9.41
N ALA A 149 22.74 -4.70 10.74
CA ALA A 149 21.91 -3.68 11.41
C ALA A 149 22.47 -2.26 11.23
N ALA A 150 23.79 -2.07 11.24
CA ALA A 150 24.41 -0.77 11.02
C ALA A 150 24.20 -0.27 9.57
N GLU A 151 24.39 -1.14 8.58
CA GLU A 151 24.17 -0.82 7.17
C GLU A 151 22.67 -0.58 6.87
N THR A 152 21.79 -1.41 7.45
CA THR A 152 20.34 -1.23 7.39
C THR A 152 19.92 0.12 7.99
N ARG A 153 20.44 0.47 9.17
CA ARG A 153 20.13 1.75 9.82
C ARG A 153 20.57 2.94 8.96
N ALA A 154 21.82 2.92 8.49
CA ALA A 154 22.34 3.96 7.61
C ALA A 154 21.52 4.10 6.32
N CYS A 155 21.01 2.99 5.80
CA CYS A 155 20.16 2.96 4.63
C CYS A 155 18.78 3.58 4.89
N VAL A 156 18.13 3.22 6.01
CA VAL A 156 16.85 3.80 6.43
C VAL A 156 16.99 5.29 6.71
N ASP A 157 18.06 5.72 7.35
CA ASP A 157 18.30 7.13 7.66
C ASP A 157 18.41 7.98 6.39
N ARG A 158 18.99 7.45 5.31
CA ARG A 158 19.00 8.12 3.99
C ARG A 158 17.59 8.28 3.41
N ILE A 159 16.76 7.24 3.49
CA ILE A 159 15.38 7.30 3.02
C ILE A 159 14.59 8.34 3.83
N ARG A 160 14.71 8.31 5.16
CA ARG A 160 14.06 9.30 6.04
C ARG A 160 14.50 10.73 5.71
N ALA A 161 15.80 10.94 5.49
CA ALA A 161 16.31 12.25 5.09
C ALA A 161 15.75 12.71 3.74
N LEU A 162 15.58 11.82 2.76
CA LEU A 162 14.95 12.14 1.48
C LEU A 162 13.47 12.48 1.62
N VAL A 163 12.72 11.74 2.45
CA VAL A 163 11.32 12.01 2.76
C VAL A 163 11.17 13.37 3.44
N GLN A 164 11.97 13.64 4.49
CA GLN A 164 11.95 14.93 5.18
C GLN A 164 12.26 16.10 4.25
N ARG A 165 13.22 15.94 3.32
CA ARG A 165 13.54 16.97 2.32
C ARG A 165 12.40 17.21 1.33
N ARG A 166 11.74 16.15 0.87
CA ARG A 166 10.54 16.25 0.03
C ARG A 166 9.42 16.99 0.76
N ASP A 167 9.14 16.58 1.99
CA ASP A 167 8.03 17.13 2.77
C ASP A 167 8.29 18.58 3.14
N GLY A 168 9.53 18.94 3.49
CA GLY A 168 9.96 20.32 3.67
C GLY A 168 9.78 21.15 2.39
N PHE A 169 10.23 20.64 1.24
CA PHE A 169 10.03 21.32 -0.04
C PHE A 169 8.54 21.54 -0.36
N VAL A 170 7.70 20.52 -0.18
CA VAL A 170 6.25 20.62 -0.41
C VAL A 170 5.63 21.63 0.56
N ALA A 171 5.94 21.57 1.85
CA ALA A 171 5.41 22.50 2.84
C ALA A 171 5.82 23.96 2.58
N GLU A 172 7.05 24.20 2.13
CA GLU A 172 7.56 25.53 1.81
C GLU A 172 6.94 26.12 0.53
N SER A 173 6.58 25.27 -0.43
CA SER A 173 6.15 25.71 -1.78
C SER A 173 4.66 25.55 -2.07
N SER A 174 3.93 24.71 -1.33
CA SER A 174 2.54 24.35 -1.67
C SER A 174 1.61 25.55 -1.69
N ALA A 175 1.70 26.45 -0.70
CA ALA A 175 0.84 27.63 -0.63
C ALA A 175 1.03 28.58 -1.82
N GLU A 176 2.28 28.76 -2.29
CA GLU A 176 2.54 29.58 -3.48
C GLU A 176 1.97 28.91 -4.73
N ILE A 177 2.19 27.60 -4.88
CA ILE A 177 1.73 26.83 -6.04
C ILE A 177 0.19 26.78 -6.09
N GLU A 178 -0.47 26.59 -4.96
CA GLU A 178 -1.94 26.64 -4.83
C GLU A 178 -2.47 28.03 -5.19
N ALA A 179 -1.84 29.10 -4.70
CA ALA A 179 -2.23 30.47 -5.04
C ALA A 179 -2.06 30.77 -6.53
N ARG A 180 -1.00 30.24 -7.17
CA ARG A 180 -0.81 30.34 -8.63
C ARG A 180 -1.87 29.57 -9.41
N TYR A 181 -2.22 28.37 -8.95
CA TYR A 181 -3.24 27.52 -9.58
C TYR A 181 -4.66 28.07 -9.44
N ALA A 182 -4.96 28.80 -8.36
CA ALA A 182 -6.27 29.39 -8.09
C ALA A 182 -6.57 30.67 -8.89
N LYS A 183 -5.61 31.20 -9.67
CA LYS A 183 -5.81 32.39 -10.50
C LYS A 183 -6.82 32.11 -11.62
N GLU A 184 -7.69 33.08 -11.92
CA GLU A 184 -8.62 33.00 -13.05
C GLU A 184 -7.89 32.87 -14.40
N GLU A 185 -6.74 33.54 -14.53
CA GLU A 185 -5.87 33.44 -15.70
C GLU A 185 -4.56 32.73 -15.33
N PHE A 186 -4.37 31.52 -15.86
CA PHE A 186 -3.19 30.70 -15.62
C PHE A 186 -2.12 31.01 -16.69
N THR A 187 -1.09 31.76 -16.30
CA THR A 187 -0.08 32.28 -17.24
C THR A 187 0.97 31.22 -17.63
N ASP A 188 1.81 31.52 -18.64
CA ASP A 188 2.96 30.67 -18.97
C ASP A 188 3.99 30.58 -17.83
N GLU A 189 4.13 31.65 -17.04
CA GLU A 189 4.98 31.65 -15.86
C GLU A 189 4.42 30.71 -14.78
N ASP A 190 3.10 30.74 -14.55
CA ASP A 190 2.45 29.86 -13.58
C ASP A 190 2.53 28.38 -14.03
N ARG A 191 2.39 28.11 -15.33
CA ARG A 191 2.65 26.78 -15.93
C ARG A 191 4.08 26.31 -15.67
N ALA A 192 5.06 27.17 -15.91
CA ALA A 192 6.47 26.85 -15.69
C ALA A 192 6.78 26.59 -14.21
N ALA A 193 6.22 27.41 -13.31
CA ALA A 193 6.36 27.23 -11.87
C ALA A 193 5.76 25.89 -11.40
N PHE A 194 4.56 25.55 -11.85
CA PHE A 194 3.92 24.27 -11.56
C PHE A 194 4.70 23.07 -12.12
N ALA A 195 5.18 23.17 -13.36
CA ALA A 195 6.01 22.13 -13.97
C ALA A 195 7.32 21.92 -13.19
N ASN A 196 7.99 22.99 -12.76
CA ASN A 196 9.20 22.90 -11.94
C ASN A 196 8.92 22.23 -10.59
N TRP A 197 7.83 22.61 -9.93
CA TRP A 197 7.42 22.00 -8.67
C TRP A 197 7.13 20.50 -8.81
N THR A 198 6.33 20.11 -9.80
CA THR A 198 6.01 18.68 -10.04
C THR A 198 7.25 17.86 -10.41
N ASN A 199 8.17 18.44 -11.18
CA ASN A 199 9.45 17.80 -11.51
C ASN A 199 10.31 17.56 -10.26
N GLU A 200 10.40 18.52 -9.34
CA GLU A 200 11.21 18.37 -8.14
C GLU A 200 10.60 17.35 -7.16
N VAL A 201 9.27 17.36 -6.98
CA VAL A 201 8.56 16.33 -6.21
C VAL A 201 8.80 14.94 -6.80
N SER A 202 8.70 14.81 -8.13
CA SER A 202 8.97 13.56 -8.84
C SER A 202 10.44 13.11 -8.70
N ARG A 203 11.39 14.04 -8.68
CA ARG A 203 12.80 13.76 -8.44
C ARG A 203 13.02 13.16 -7.05
N PHE A 204 12.39 13.71 -6.01
CA PHE A 204 12.42 13.13 -4.68
C PHE A 204 11.81 11.73 -4.64
N ALA A 205 10.65 11.53 -5.27
CA ALA A 205 10.01 10.23 -5.35
C ALA A 205 10.92 9.18 -6.02
N GLY A 206 11.59 9.56 -7.12
CA GLY A 206 12.56 8.70 -7.81
C GLY A 206 13.78 8.34 -6.94
N MET A 207 14.34 9.31 -6.21
CA MET A 207 15.46 9.06 -5.29
C MET A 207 15.05 8.14 -4.13
N ILE A 208 13.85 8.35 -3.55
CA ILE A 208 13.31 7.50 -2.49
C ILE A 208 13.11 6.06 -3.00
N ALA A 209 12.51 5.90 -4.18
CA ALA A 209 12.31 4.59 -4.79
C ALA A 209 13.64 3.88 -5.07
N LEU A 210 14.64 4.61 -5.57
CA LEU A 210 15.97 4.07 -5.82
C LEU A 210 16.64 3.63 -4.51
N GLU A 211 16.61 4.44 -3.46
CA GLU A 211 17.19 4.06 -2.16
C GLU A 211 16.42 2.88 -1.54
N ARG A 212 15.09 2.85 -1.59
CA ARG A 212 14.27 1.69 -1.17
C ARG A 212 14.65 0.41 -1.91
N SER A 213 14.87 0.48 -3.23
CA SER A 213 15.28 -0.70 -4.01
C SER A 213 16.65 -1.26 -3.60
N ARG A 214 17.53 -0.41 -3.07
CA ARG A 214 18.85 -0.77 -2.53
C ARG A 214 18.79 -1.18 -1.05
N CYS A 215 17.60 -1.09 -0.45
CA CYS A 215 17.36 -1.26 0.96
C CYS A 215 16.26 -2.31 1.20
N PRO A 216 16.53 -3.61 1.02
CA PRO A 216 15.50 -4.64 1.26
C PRO A 216 14.94 -4.63 2.71
N ALA A 217 15.65 -3.96 3.64
CA ALA A 217 15.20 -3.74 5.00
C ALA A 217 14.36 -2.47 5.23
N SER A 218 14.25 -1.54 4.27
CA SER A 218 13.48 -0.29 4.46
C SER A 218 12.01 -0.53 4.68
N ASP A 219 11.46 -1.58 4.08
CA ASP A 219 10.06 -1.98 4.22
C ASP A 219 9.72 -2.41 5.66
N TYR A 220 10.74 -2.68 6.50
CA TYR A 220 10.61 -3.15 7.87
C TYR A 220 10.86 -2.06 8.94
N VAL A 221 11.56 -0.96 8.61
CA VAL A 221 12.01 0.02 9.62
C VAL A 221 11.12 1.25 9.71
N GLU A 222 10.33 1.57 8.67
CA GLU A 222 9.22 2.54 8.79
C GLU A 222 8.19 2.11 9.87
N LEU A 223 8.20 0.83 10.26
CA LEU A 223 7.33 0.23 11.29
C LEU A 223 7.87 0.33 12.73
N THR A 224 9.16 0.60 12.94
CA THR A 224 9.82 0.50 14.26
C THR A 224 10.48 1.79 14.75
N ALA A 225 10.63 2.80 13.91
CA ALA A 225 11.29 4.05 14.30
C ALA A 225 10.44 4.92 15.25
N ASP A 226 9.11 4.82 15.20
CA ASP A 226 8.21 5.56 16.11
C ASP A 226 8.09 4.89 17.49
N THR A 227 8.50 3.64 17.65
CA THR A 227 8.38 2.89 18.92
C THR A 227 9.60 2.99 19.83
N VAL A 228 10.75 3.45 19.33
CA VAL A 228 11.99 3.51 20.15
C VAL A 228 12.24 4.91 20.73
N ALA A 229 11.50 5.94 20.28
CA ALA A 229 11.69 7.31 20.77
C ALA A 229 11.08 7.58 22.15
N ASP A 230 10.19 6.72 22.67
CA ASP A 230 9.39 7.01 23.87
C ASP A 230 9.72 6.15 25.11
N GLU A 231 10.64 5.18 25.01
CA GLU A 231 11.08 4.37 26.16
C GLU A 231 12.51 4.71 26.57
N ALA A 232 12.74 5.97 26.97
CA ALA A 232 13.85 6.25 27.88
C ALA A 232 13.44 5.82 29.29
N PRO A 233 14.09 4.80 29.91
CA PRO A 233 13.76 4.42 31.27
C PRO A 233 14.20 5.56 32.21
N THR A 234 13.23 6.28 32.77
CA THR A 234 13.46 7.16 33.91
C THR A 234 13.78 6.30 35.13
N SER A 235 15.05 5.95 35.32
CA SER A 235 15.51 5.33 36.56
C SER A 235 15.60 6.41 37.64
N SER A 236 14.49 6.71 38.30
CA SER A 236 14.50 7.36 39.61
C SER A 236 14.50 6.27 40.68
N HIS A 237 15.69 5.76 40.98
CA HIS A 237 15.97 5.09 42.24
C HIS A 237 16.43 6.18 43.21
N GLU A 238 15.48 6.74 43.97
CA GLU A 238 15.82 7.53 45.15
C GLU A 238 15.85 6.58 46.35
N ASP A 239 17.06 6.24 46.78
CA ASP A 239 17.32 5.73 48.12
C ASP A 239 17.35 6.93 49.08
N GLY A 240 16.43 6.92 50.05
CA GLY A 240 16.34 7.87 51.15
C GLY A 240 15.35 7.42 52.21
#